data_AF-A0A545V6U3-F1
#
_entry.id   AF-A0A545V6U3-F1
#
_cell.length_a   1.000
_cell.length_b   1.000
_cell.length_c   1.000
_cell.angle_alpha   90.00
_cell.angle_beta   90.00
_cell.angle_gamma   90.00
#
_symmetry.space_group_name_H-M   'P 1'
#
loop_
_entity.id
_entity.type
_entity.pdbx_description
1 polymer ?
#
loop_
_entity_poly.entity_id
_entity_poly.type
_entity_poly.pdbx_seq_one_letter_code
_entity_poly.pdbx_strand_id
1 'polypeptide(L)'
;MPCTAPLPPQPPTVIVATNTQDAQTKILKKFSTMTTSPAHLRSLYRAILRELPPRPILATPRTPLHTQLRATFSSASPSSGEGAGAVASPAVAAELVTYLRSQRTYATLLERYNPGMDMDETERVRLTARRVGMDLPVLAKGRL
;
A
#
# COMPACT_ATOMS: atom_id res chain seq x y z
N MET A 1 60.10 -30.87 53.86
CA MET A 1 60.37 -30.24 52.55
C MET A 1 60.30 -31.35 51.52
N PRO A 2 59.33 -31.35 50.58
CA PRO A 2 58.99 -30.22 49.73
C PRO A 2 57.55 -29.69 49.88
N CYS A 3 57.39 -28.46 49.40
CA CYS A 3 56.23 -27.59 49.51
C CYS A 3 55.00 -28.11 48.77
N THR A 4 53.86 -28.16 49.47
CA THR A 4 52.53 -28.26 48.87
C THR A 4 52.02 -26.85 48.60
N ALA A 5 51.99 -26.44 47.33
CA ALA A 5 51.42 -25.17 46.90
C ALA A 5 49.88 -25.17 47.05
N PRO A 6 49.25 -24.07 47.50
CA PRO A 6 47.79 -23.98 47.57
C PRO A 6 47.19 -23.75 46.17
N LEU A 7 46.14 -24.52 45.86
CA LEU A 7 45.37 -24.50 44.61
C LEU A 7 44.67 -23.13 44.40
N PRO A 8 44.66 -22.55 43.19
CA PRO A 8 43.97 -21.28 42.95
C PRO A 8 42.44 -21.43 42.99
N PRO A 9 41.69 -20.41 43.45
CA PRO A 9 40.23 -20.43 43.43
C PRO A 9 39.70 -20.41 41.99
N GLN A 10 38.76 -21.30 41.68
CA GLN A 10 38.08 -21.31 40.38
C GLN A 10 37.20 -20.06 40.22
N PRO A 11 37.11 -19.46 39.02
CA PRO A 11 36.23 -18.35 38.77
C PRO A 11 34.75 -18.79 38.86
N PRO A 12 33.84 -17.91 39.30
CA PRO A 12 32.42 -18.23 39.33
C PRO A 12 31.93 -18.51 37.90
N THR A 13 31.31 -19.67 37.71
CA THR A 13 30.59 -20.00 36.49
C THR A 13 29.47 -18.98 36.30
N VAL A 14 29.65 -18.04 35.36
CA VAL A 14 28.61 -17.11 34.97
C VAL A 14 27.53 -17.90 34.23
N ILE A 15 26.45 -18.24 34.92
CA ILE A 15 25.24 -18.80 34.32
C ILE A 15 24.58 -17.66 33.54
N VAL A 16 24.87 -17.57 32.24
CA VAL A 16 24.18 -16.65 31.31
C VAL A 16 22.74 -17.15 31.16
N ALA A 17 21.80 -16.50 31.85
CA ALA A 17 20.38 -16.78 31.72
C ALA A 17 19.89 -16.41 30.31
N THR A 18 19.41 -17.40 29.56
CA THR A 18 18.92 -17.29 28.17
C THR A 18 17.47 -16.80 28.05
N ASN A 19 16.91 -16.13 29.07
CA ASN A 19 15.45 -15.91 29.18
C ASN A 19 14.90 -14.61 28.55
N THR A 20 15.62 -14.00 27.59
CA THR A 20 15.15 -12.76 26.91
C THR A 20 14.39 -13.04 25.60
N GLN A 21 14.49 -14.24 25.04
CA GLN A 21 13.93 -14.54 23.71
C GLN A 21 12.41 -14.77 23.73
N ASP A 22 11.83 -15.28 24.82
CA ASP A 22 10.39 -15.58 24.92
C ASP A 22 9.49 -14.33 24.94
N ALA A 23 10.01 -13.21 25.45
CA ALA A 23 9.28 -11.94 25.43
C ALA A 23 9.13 -11.39 24.01
N GLN A 24 10.19 -11.52 23.19
CA GLN A 24 10.22 -11.00 21.82
C GLN A 24 9.31 -11.80 20.88
N THR A 25 9.28 -13.13 21.02
CA THR A 25 8.41 -14.00 20.21
C THR A 25 6.92 -13.75 20.49
N LYS A 26 6.55 -13.49 21.75
CA LYS A 26 5.17 -13.18 22.16
C LYS A 26 4.69 -11.86 21.57
N ILE A 27 5.55 -10.85 21.52
CA ILE A 27 5.27 -9.55 20.91
C ILE A 27 5.08 -9.70 19.40
N LEU A 28 5.99 -10.38 18.72
CA LEU A 28 5.92 -10.62 17.27
C LEU A 28 4.64 -11.39 16.90
N LYS A 29 4.28 -12.41 17.68
CA LYS A 29 3.05 -13.19 17.50
C LYS A 29 1.80 -12.34 17.74
N LYS A 30 1.82 -11.46 18.75
CA LYS A 30 0.73 -10.50 19.00
C LYS A 30 0.52 -9.57 17.80
N PHE A 31 1.58 -9.00 17.23
CA PHE A 31 1.47 -8.14 16.05
C PHE A 31 0.91 -8.89 14.84
N SER A 32 1.36 -10.13 14.59
CA SER A 32 0.80 -10.98 13.53
C SER A 32 -0.70 -11.30 13.75
N THR A 33 -1.13 -11.55 14.98
CA THR A 33 -2.57 -11.74 15.27
C THR A 33 -3.38 -10.44 15.10
N MET A 34 -2.76 -9.28 15.35
CA MET A 34 -3.42 -7.98 15.15
C MET A 34 -3.60 -7.66 13.67
N THR A 35 -2.62 -7.97 12.81
CA THR A 35 -2.72 -7.79 11.36
C THR A 35 -3.67 -8.80 10.71
N THR A 36 -3.76 -10.01 11.24
CA THR A 36 -4.71 -11.05 10.77
C THR A 36 -6.06 -11.00 11.50
N SER A 37 -6.28 -10.01 12.38
CA SER A 37 -7.55 -9.86 13.09
C SER A 37 -8.70 -9.62 12.10
N PRO A 38 -9.86 -10.28 12.27
CA PRO A 38 -10.96 -10.14 11.33
C PRO A 38 -11.60 -8.74 11.37
N ALA A 39 -11.40 -7.97 12.45
CA ALA A 39 -11.77 -6.55 12.49
C ALA A 39 -10.83 -5.70 11.63
N HIS A 40 -9.52 -6.01 11.68
CA HIS A 40 -8.50 -5.35 10.88
C HIS A 40 -8.71 -5.60 9.38
N LEU A 41 -8.96 -6.85 8.97
CA LEU A 41 -9.26 -7.20 7.58
C LEU A 41 -10.51 -6.47 7.05
N ARG A 42 -11.57 -6.36 7.85
CA ARG A 42 -12.77 -5.58 7.49
C ARG A 42 -12.48 -4.10 7.34
N SER A 43 -11.59 -3.55 8.18
CA SER A 43 -11.19 -2.15 8.10
C SER A 43 -10.41 -1.85 6.82
N LEU A 44 -9.45 -2.72 6.45
CA LEU A 44 -8.69 -2.62 5.19
C LEU A 44 -9.60 -2.74 3.97
N TYR A 45 -10.47 -3.76 3.96
CA TYR A 45 -11.48 -3.92 2.92
C TYR A 45 -12.32 -2.65 2.71
N ARG A 46 -12.83 -2.05 3.80
CA ARG A 46 -13.61 -0.81 3.71
C ARG A 46 -12.77 0.38 3.27
N ALA A 47 -11.50 0.46 3.68
CA ALA A 47 -10.59 1.49 3.21
C ALA A 47 -10.42 1.41 1.69
N ILE A 48 -10.13 0.23 1.15
CA ILE A 48 -10.02 0.02 -0.31
C ILE A 48 -11.31 0.44 -1.02
N LEU A 49 -12.47 0.03 -0.50
CA LEU A 49 -13.75 0.41 -1.10
C LEU A 49 -14.04 1.92 -1.09
N ARG A 50 -13.49 2.67 -0.14
CA ARG A 50 -13.59 4.14 -0.09
C ARG A 50 -12.61 4.82 -1.04
N GLU A 51 -11.51 4.14 -1.38
CA GLU A 51 -10.57 4.62 -2.39
C GLU A 51 -11.07 4.42 -3.83
N LEU A 52 -12.10 3.59 -4.05
CA LEU A 52 -12.79 3.50 -5.34
C LEU A 52 -13.81 4.65 -5.50
N PRO A 53 -14.08 5.10 -6.75
CA PRO A 53 -15.10 6.11 -7.02
C PRO A 53 -16.46 5.73 -6.40
N PRO A 54 -17.15 6.67 -5.72
CA PRO A 54 -18.41 6.41 -5.05
C PRO A 54 -19.46 6.00 -6.09
N ARG A 55 -20.20 4.92 -5.79
CA ARG A 55 -21.26 4.43 -6.68
C ARG A 55 -22.62 4.89 -6.23
N PRO A 56 -23.54 5.16 -7.16
CA PRO A 56 -24.95 5.30 -6.81
C PRO A 56 -25.44 4.00 -6.18
N ILE A 57 -26.13 4.11 -5.04
CA ILE A 57 -26.53 3.01 -4.15
C ILE A 57 -27.45 1.98 -4.87
N LEU A 58 -28.05 2.38 -5.98
CA LEU A 58 -29.03 1.61 -6.76
C LEU A 58 -28.43 0.89 -7.98
N ALA A 59 -27.12 0.99 -8.24
CA ALA A 59 -26.49 0.27 -9.33
C ALA A 59 -26.22 -1.20 -8.96
N THR A 60 -27.24 -2.04 -9.11
CA THR A 60 -27.13 -3.51 -9.18
C THR A 60 -26.94 -3.92 -10.64
N PRO A 61 -25.95 -4.79 -10.99
CA PRO A 61 -25.16 -5.70 -10.16
C PRO A 61 -23.82 -5.13 -9.64
N ARG A 62 -23.29 -5.76 -8.58
CA ARG A 62 -21.95 -5.50 -8.03
C ARG A 62 -20.90 -5.77 -9.12
N THR A 63 -19.96 -4.85 -9.36
CA THR A 63 -18.96 -5.08 -10.42
C THR A 63 -18.07 -6.27 -10.10
N PRO A 64 -17.56 -6.97 -11.13
CA PRO A 64 -16.70 -8.15 -10.95
C PRO A 64 -15.53 -7.93 -9.99
N LEU A 65 -14.88 -6.75 -10.04
CA LEU A 65 -13.81 -6.37 -9.09
C LEU A 65 -14.26 -6.51 -7.63
N HIS A 66 -15.41 -5.97 -7.28
CA HIS A 66 -15.91 -5.98 -5.90
C HIS A 66 -16.30 -7.39 -5.41
N THR A 67 -16.58 -8.31 -6.34
CA THR A 67 -16.84 -9.73 -6.08
C THR A 67 -15.52 -10.47 -5.88
N GLN A 68 -14.53 -10.23 -6.76
CA GLN A 68 -13.17 -10.77 -6.63
C GLN A 68 -12.52 -10.35 -5.31
N LEU A 69 -12.59 -9.06 -4.97
CA LEU A 69 -12.03 -8.51 -3.73
C LEU A 69 -12.73 -9.07 -2.49
N ARG A 70 -14.03 -9.37 -2.58
CA ARG A 70 -14.71 -10.09 -1.49
C ARG A 70 -14.20 -11.52 -1.37
N ALA A 71 -14.04 -12.23 -2.49
CA ALA A 71 -13.55 -13.61 -2.50
C ALA A 71 -12.11 -13.72 -1.94
N THR A 72 -11.21 -12.79 -2.29
CA THR A 72 -9.83 -12.78 -1.78
C THR A 72 -9.78 -12.58 -0.26
N PHE A 73 -10.53 -11.63 0.29
CA PHE A 73 -10.58 -11.38 1.73
C PHE A 73 -11.31 -12.47 2.52
N SER A 74 -12.30 -13.16 1.91
CA SER A 74 -12.98 -14.31 2.53
C SER A 74 -12.13 -15.59 2.49
N SER A 75 -11.26 -15.74 1.48
CA SER A 75 -10.36 -16.90 1.31
C SER A 75 -9.09 -16.82 2.18
N ALA A 76 -8.72 -15.62 2.64
CA ALA A 76 -7.54 -15.36 3.49
C ALA A 76 -7.66 -15.90 4.95
N SER A 77 -8.57 -16.84 5.20
CA SER A 77 -8.71 -17.52 6.49
C SER A 77 -7.45 -18.35 6.81
N PRO A 78 -6.96 -18.37 8.06
CA PRO A 78 -5.65 -18.93 8.43
C PRO A 78 -5.46 -20.44 8.23
N SER A 79 -6.45 -21.16 7.67
CA SER A 79 -6.45 -22.62 7.50
C SER A 79 -6.08 -23.11 6.09
N SER A 80 -5.99 -22.23 5.09
CA SER A 80 -5.71 -22.61 3.70
C SER A 80 -4.32 -22.16 3.27
N GLY A 81 -3.42 -23.13 3.08
CA GLY A 81 -1.99 -22.94 2.80
C GLY A 81 -1.68 -22.22 1.49
N GLU A 82 -0.57 -21.47 1.54
CA GLU A 82 0.49 -21.16 0.55
C GLU A 82 0.16 -20.76 -0.91
N GLY A 83 -1.11 -20.81 -1.36
CA GLY A 83 -1.52 -20.49 -2.74
C GLY A 83 -2.53 -19.35 -2.89
N ALA A 84 -2.94 -18.69 -1.79
CA ALA A 84 -3.93 -17.61 -1.83
C ALA A 84 -3.27 -16.30 -2.30
N GLY A 85 -3.65 -15.84 -3.51
CA GLY A 85 -2.99 -14.76 -4.26
C GLY A 85 -2.59 -13.52 -3.45
N ALA A 86 -1.51 -12.86 -3.85
CA ALA A 86 -0.76 -11.82 -3.14
C ALA A 86 -1.57 -10.76 -2.35
N VAL A 87 -2.78 -10.38 -2.81
CA VAL A 87 -3.67 -9.41 -2.15
C VAL A 87 -4.34 -9.97 -0.87
N ALA A 88 -4.32 -11.29 -0.68
CA ALA A 88 -4.82 -11.96 0.52
C ALA A 88 -3.94 -11.68 1.75
N SER A 89 -2.68 -11.30 1.56
CA SER A 89 -1.81 -10.88 2.66
C SER A 89 -2.29 -9.53 3.21
N PRO A 90 -2.54 -9.41 4.53
CA PRO A 90 -2.96 -8.14 5.14
C PRO A 90 -1.94 -7.02 4.93
N ALA A 91 -0.65 -7.37 4.81
CA ALA A 91 0.41 -6.41 4.54
C ALA A 91 0.29 -5.79 3.13
N VAL A 92 0.06 -6.62 2.11
CA VAL A 92 -0.12 -6.18 0.72
C VAL A 92 -1.39 -5.35 0.58
N ALA A 93 -2.48 -5.73 1.27
CA ALA A 93 -3.70 -4.94 1.28
C ALA A 93 -3.49 -3.53 1.90
N ALA A 94 -2.68 -3.41 2.95
CA ALA A 94 -2.34 -2.11 3.55
C ALA A 94 -1.47 -1.24 2.63
N GLU A 95 -0.51 -1.85 1.92
CA GLU A 95 0.29 -1.19 0.91
C GLU A 95 -0.57 -0.67 -0.24
N LEU A 96 -1.51 -1.49 -0.74
CA LEU A 96 -2.45 -1.10 -1.78
C LEU A 96 -3.29 0.11 -1.37
N VAL A 97 -3.80 0.16 -0.14
CA VAL A 97 -4.53 1.33 0.37
C VAL A 97 -3.66 2.60 0.30
N THR A 98 -2.39 2.48 0.68
CA THR A 98 -1.43 3.59 0.64
C THR A 98 -1.20 4.06 -0.80
N TYR A 99 -1.02 3.12 -1.73
CA TYR A 99 -0.87 3.40 -3.16
C TYR A 99 -2.10 4.10 -3.76
N LEU A 100 -3.32 3.64 -3.44
CA LEU A 100 -4.53 4.26 -3.98
C LEU A 100 -4.71 5.72 -3.49
N ARG A 101 -4.31 6.00 -2.25
CA ARG A 101 -4.32 7.37 -1.70
C ARG A 101 -3.28 8.27 -2.37
N SER A 102 -2.08 7.75 -2.61
CA SER A 102 -1.04 8.51 -3.32
C SER A 102 -1.44 8.76 -4.78
N GLN A 103 -2.11 7.81 -5.44
CA GLN A 103 -2.62 7.98 -6.81
C GLN A 103 -3.64 9.13 -6.90
N ARG A 104 -4.56 9.23 -5.94
CA ARG A 104 -5.51 10.36 -5.87
C ARG A 104 -4.79 11.69 -5.68
N THR A 105 -3.86 11.74 -4.74
CA THR A 105 -3.06 12.94 -4.47
C THR A 105 -2.27 13.34 -5.72
N TYR A 106 -1.66 12.39 -6.41
CA TYR A 106 -0.94 12.61 -7.65
C TYR A 106 -1.84 13.21 -8.74
N ALA A 107 -3.05 12.66 -8.95
CA ALA A 107 -4.00 13.21 -9.92
C ALA A 107 -4.34 14.68 -9.59
N THR A 108 -4.61 15.00 -8.33
CA THR A 108 -4.90 16.39 -7.92
C THR A 108 -3.72 17.35 -8.10
N LEU A 109 -2.48 16.86 -7.91
CA LEU A 109 -1.28 17.65 -8.15
C LEU A 109 -1.07 17.90 -9.64
N LEU A 110 -1.32 16.87 -10.46
CA LEU A 110 -1.17 16.95 -11.90
C LEU A 110 -2.13 18.00 -12.49
N GLU A 111 -3.40 18.00 -12.09
CA GLU A 111 -4.39 19.00 -12.51
C GLU A 111 -3.98 20.43 -12.10
N ARG A 112 -3.40 20.59 -10.90
CA ARG A 112 -3.02 21.91 -10.37
C ARG A 112 -1.80 22.50 -11.06
N TYR A 113 -0.78 21.67 -11.26
CA TYR A 113 0.50 22.13 -11.78
C TYR A 113 0.61 22.01 -13.31
N ASN A 114 -0.27 21.22 -13.94
CA ASN A 114 -0.34 21.07 -15.39
C ASN A 114 -1.77 21.25 -15.94
N PRO A 115 -2.36 22.45 -15.77
CA PRO A 115 -3.74 22.72 -16.24
C PRO A 115 -3.87 22.76 -17.77
N GLY A 116 -2.75 22.78 -18.51
CA GLY A 116 -2.71 22.76 -19.97
C GLY A 116 -2.46 21.39 -20.58
N MET A 117 -2.46 20.32 -19.77
CA MET A 117 -2.21 18.95 -20.20
C MET A 117 -3.17 18.48 -21.30
N ASP A 118 -4.45 18.84 -21.17
CA ASP A 118 -5.49 18.41 -22.11
C ASP A 118 -5.60 19.34 -23.34
N MET A 119 -4.77 20.40 -23.42
CA MET A 119 -4.79 21.34 -24.54
C MET A 119 -3.76 20.99 -25.61
N ASP A 120 -4.25 20.72 -26.82
CA ASP A 120 -3.42 20.54 -28.00
C ASP A 120 -2.52 21.77 -28.22
N GLU A 121 -1.29 21.54 -28.70
CA GLU A 121 -0.32 22.61 -28.99
C GLU A 121 -0.91 23.65 -29.96
N THR A 122 -1.65 23.21 -30.97
CA THR A 122 -2.28 24.10 -31.95
C THR A 122 -3.32 25.04 -31.32
N GLU A 123 -4.07 24.56 -30.33
CA GLU A 123 -5.05 25.35 -29.61
C GLU A 123 -4.37 26.33 -28.64
N ARG A 124 -3.30 25.90 -27.95
CA ARG A 124 -2.47 26.79 -27.12
C ARG A 124 -1.88 27.95 -27.92
N VAL A 125 -1.33 27.69 -29.10
CA VAL A 125 -0.77 28.73 -29.97
C VAL A 125 -1.87 29.70 -30.42
N ARG A 126 -3.05 29.19 -30.83
CA ARG A 126 -4.19 30.05 -31.20
C ARG A 126 -4.65 30.97 -30.08
N LEU A 127 -4.79 30.46 -28.85
CA LEU A 127 -5.21 31.27 -27.71
C LEU A 127 -4.16 32.30 -27.30
N THR A 128 -2.87 31.96 -27.41
CA THR A 128 -1.77 32.91 -27.18
C THR A 128 -1.73 34.00 -28.25
N ALA A 129 -2.00 33.66 -29.51
CA ALA A 129 -2.11 34.62 -30.59
C ALA A 129 -3.29 35.59 -30.38
N ARG A 130 -4.46 35.07 -29.99
CA ARG A 130 -5.61 35.90 -29.65
C ARG A 130 -5.35 36.86 -28.50
N ARG A 131 -4.56 36.45 -27.51
CA ARG A 131 -4.13 37.35 -26.42
C ARG A 131 -3.34 38.56 -26.92
N VAL A 132 -2.63 38.45 -28.04
CA VAL A 132 -1.90 39.58 -28.67
C VAL A 132 -2.69 40.25 -29.81
N GLY A 133 -3.98 39.91 -29.97
CA GLY A 133 -4.83 40.47 -31.03
C GLY A 133 -4.56 39.90 -32.42
N MET A 134 -3.87 38.77 -32.53
CA MET A 134 -3.56 38.09 -33.79
C MET A 134 -4.38 36.80 -33.91
N ASP A 135 -5.07 36.60 -35.04
CA ASP A 135 -5.73 35.33 -35.32
C ASP A 135 -4.84 34.45 -36.21
N LEU A 136 -4.51 33.26 -35.70
CA LEU A 136 -3.72 32.29 -36.44
C LEU A 136 -4.58 31.56 -37.47
N PRO A 137 -4.15 31.45 -38.73
CA PRO A 137 -4.87 30.66 -39.73
C PRO A 137 -4.91 29.18 -39.31
N VAL A 138 -6.00 28.50 -39.66
CA VAL A 138 -6.13 27.07 -39.46
C VAL A 138 -5.11 26.38 -40.35
N LEU A 139 -3.98 25.97 -39.76
CA LEU A 139 -3.04 25.09 -40.45
C LEU A 139 -3.81 23.80 -40.79
N ALA A 140 -4.09 23.60 -42.09
CA ALA A 140 -4.64 22.35 -42.59
C ALA A 140 -3.70 21.23 -42.13
N LYS A 141 -4.18 20.42 -41.18
CA LYS A 141 -3.43 19.30 -40.62
C LYS A 141 -3.30 18.23 -41.70
N GLY A 142 -2.17 18.23 -42.42
CA GLY A 142 -1.75 17.15 -43.32
C GLY A 142 -1.96 17.39 -44.81
N ARG A 143 -0.92 17.90 -45.48
CA ARG A 143 -0.52 17.42 -46.81
C ARG A 143 1.01 17.39 -46.90
N LEU A 144 1.64 16.59 -46.04
CA LEU A 144 2.98 16.04 -46.19
C LEU A 144 3.03 14.70 -45.45
#